data_AF-A0A1I7SFX4-F1
#
_entry.id   AF-A0A1I7SFX4-F1
#
_cell.length_a   1.000
_cell.length_b   1.000
_cell.length_c   1.000
_cell.angle_alpha   90.00
_cell.angle_beta   90.00
_cell.angle_gamma   90.00
#
_symmetry.space_group_name_H-M   'P 1'
#
loop_
_entity.id
_entity.type
_entity.pdbx_description
1 polymer ?
#
loop_
_entity_poly.entity_id
_entity_poly.type
_entity_poly.pdbx_seq_one_letter_code
_entity_poly.pdbx_strand_id
1 'polypeptide(L)'
;MQNASKINGKCAHCMKIMDEQDADNTECFECGQEFHSKCVALKSEELPPKWRCLQCLKKELKEYEFYFVDNESKRTLAQFKTKADNFKKNYFKVANHEEVLIEKVETEYWKNVADFEGRIEVEYGADLESKKLGSGFPRSKDEFRGADADRKYQWARHPWNLNNLPVLEDSALSHVGTDISGMVVPWVYVGMCFSTFCWHVEDHWTYSMNYMHQ
;
A
#
# COMPACT_ATOMS: atom_id res chain seq x y z
N MET A 1 -13.83 30.88 4.73
CA MET A 1 -14.72 30.15 5.65
C MET A 1 -16.16 30.21 5.12
N GLN A 2 -16.56 29.27 4.27
CA GLN A 2 -17.99 29.09 3.95
C GLN A 2 -18.54 28.06 4.94
N ASN A 3 -19.27 28.55 5.93
CA ASN A 3 -20.03 27.72 6.87
C ASN A 3 -21.01 26.86 6.08
N ALA A 4 -20.75 25.56 5.99
CA ALA A 4 -21.82 24.62 5.72
C ALA A 4 -22.85 24.81 6.84
N SER A 5 -24.10 25.06 6.48
CA SER A 5 -25.19 25.30 7.43
C SER A 5 -25.18 24.18 8.50
N LYS A 6 -24.98 24.54 9.77
CA LYS A 6 -25.05 23.58 10.89
C LYS A 6 -26.43 22.93 10.88
N ILE A 7 -26.48 21.60 10.89
CA ILE A 7 -27.75 20.88 10.95
C ILE A 7 -28.12 20.79 12.42
N ASN A 8 -28.85 21.80 12.91
CA ASN A 8 -29.16 21.90 14.34
C ASN A 8 -30.07 20.73 14.79
N GLY A 9 -29.70 20.12 15.92
CA GLY A 9 -30.49 19.08 16.58
C GLY A 9 -30.53 17.73 15.85
N LYS A 10 -29.68 17.51 14.84
CA LYS A 10 -29.57 16.21 14.15
C LYS A 10 -28.12 15.81 13.91
N CYS A 11 -27.86 14.51 13.98
CA CYS A 11 -26.57 13.92 13.65
C CYS A 11 -26.27 14.09 12.16
N ALA A 12 -25.12 14.67 11.83
CA ALA A 12 -24.73 14.94 10.44
C ALA A 12 -24.34 13.68 9.64
N HIS A 13 -24.28 12.49 10.28
CA HIS A 13 -24.07 11.21 9.59
C HIS A 13 -25.39 10.47 9.30
N CYS A 14 -26.20 10.21 10.33
CA CYS A 14 -27.42 9.40 10.20
C CYS A 14 -28.71 10.21 10.06
N MET A 15 -28.64 11.55 10.18
CA MET A 15 -29.75 12.50 10.07
C MET A 15 -30.86 12.33 11.13
N LYS A 16 -30.64 11.49 12.14
CA LYS A 16 -31.54 11.32 13.29
C LYS A 16 -31.31 12.43 14.33
N ILE A 17 -32.33 12.66 15.16
CA ILE A 17 -32.30 13.68 16.22
C ILE A 17 -31.14 13.40 17.19
N MET A 18 -30.45 14.46 17.62
CA MET A 18 -29.49 14.38 18.72
C MET A 18 -30.28 14.22 20.02
N ASP A 19 -30.03 13.14 20.75
CA ASP A 19 -30.67 12.96 22.05
C ASP A 19 -29.89 13.78 23.07
N GLU A 20 -30.57 14.74 23.72
CA GLU A 20 -29.98 15.61 24.75
C GLU A 20 -29.51 14.82 25.98
N GLN A 21 -29.95 13.57 26.13
CA GLN A 21 -29.60 12.68 27.25
C GLN A 21 -28.51 11.65 26.92
N ASP A 22 -28.07 11.53 25.66
CA ASP A 22 -26.95 10.65 25.32
C ASP A 22 -25.63 11.38 25.63
N ALA A 23 -24.93 10.90 26.67
CA ALA A 23 -23.64 11.46 27.11
C ALA A 23 -22.51 11.28 26.08
N ASP A 24 -22.75 10.52 25.02
CA ASP A 24 -21.76 10.15 24.02
C ASP A 24 -22.02 10.86 22.68
N ASN A 25 -22.32 12.15 22.68
CA ASN A 25 -22.33 12.96 21.46
C ASN A 25 -20.95 13.58 21.23
N THR A 26 -20.50 13.67 19.96
CA THR A 26 -19.25 14.33 19.60
C THR A 26 -19.48 15.44 18.60
N GLU A 27 -18.59 16.42 18.59
CA GLU A 27 -18.61 17.56 17.69
C GLU A 27 -17.34 17.60 16.85
N CYS A 28 -17.49 17.85 15.55
CA CYS A 28 -16.36 18.06 14.67
C CYS A 28 -15.67 19.39 14.99
N PHE A 29 -14.38 19.35 15.33
CA PHE A 29 -13.56 20.52 15.65
C PHE A 29 -13.58 21.62 14.57
N GLU A 30 -13.66 21.24 13.29
CA GLU A 30 -13.59 22.18 12.17
C GLU A 30 -14.94 22.83 11.80
N CYS A 31 -16.01 22.05 11.68
CA CYS A 31 -17.32 22.57 11.20
C CYS A 31 -18.39 22.70 12.28
N GLY A 32 -18.10 22.26 13.51
CA GLY A 32 -19.05 22.29 14.62
C GLY A 32 -20.29 21.41 14.42
N GLN A 33 -20.29 20.49 13.45
CA GLN A 33 -21.40 19.57 13.26
C GLN A 33 -21.39 18.48 14.34
N GLU A 34 -22.58 18.11 14.78
CA GLU A 34 -22.80 17.12 15.84
C GLU A 34 -23.01 15.72 15.25
N PHE A 35 -22.50 14.73 15.96
CA PHE A 35 -22.61 13.32 15.59
C PHE A 35 -22.81 12.46 16.84
N HIS A 36 -23.58 11.39 16.73
CA HIS A 36 -23.56 10.34 17.75
C HIS A 36 -22.18 9.66 17.78
N SER A 37 -21.63 9.33 18.95
CA SER A 37 -20.34 8.60 19.05
C SER A 37 -20.34 7.31 18.24
N LYS A 38 -21.47 6.59 18.22
CA LYS A 38 -21.65 5.37 17.41
C LYS A 38 -21.62 5.61 15.90
N CYS A 39 -21.97 6.82 15.45
CA CYS A 39 -21.96 7.21 14.04
C CYS A 39 -20.57 7.64 13.56
N VAL A 40 -19.63 7.89 14.47
CA VAL A 40 -18.25 8.28 14.16
C VAL A 40 -17.24 7.20 14.53
N ALA A 41 -17.71 6.10 15.14
CA ALA A 41 -16.87 5.04 15.69
C ALA A 41 -15.92 4.47 14.63
N LEU A 42 -14.68 4.94 14.70
CA LEU A 42 -13.51 4.15 14.33
C LEU A 42 -13.41 3.02 15.37
N LYS A 43 -12.82 1.88 15.02
CA LYS A 43 -12.64 0.74 15.94
C LYS A 43 -11.77 1.04 17.20
N SER A 44 -11.42 2.31 17.48
CA SER A 44 -10.74 2.74 18.70
C SER A 44 -11.75 3.20 19.75
N GLU A 45 -11.49 2.87 21.02
CA GLU A 45 -12.38 3.19 22.14
C GLU A 45 -12.49 4.69 22.45
N GLU A 46 -11.53 5.52 22.00
CA GLU A 46 -11.53 6.97 22.20
C GLU A 46 -11.25 7.74 20.90
N LEU A 47 -11.92 8.89 20.74
CA LEU A 47 -11.70 9.84 19.64
C LEU A 47 -10.53 10.78 19.99
N PRO A 48 -9.75 11.25 18.98
CA PRO A 48 -8.68 12.20 19.22
C PRO A 48 -9.22 13.56 19.73
N PRO A 49 -8.46 14.33 20.54
CA PRO A 49 -8.90 15.61 21.10
C PRO A 49 -9.35 16.68 20.09
N LYS A 50 -8.87 16.60 18.85
CA LYS A 50 -9.27 17.46 17.73
C LYS A 50 -9.90 16.63 16.61
N TRP A 51 -10.87 15.80 16.95
CA TRP A 51 -11.57 14.98 15.97
C TRP A 51 -12.25 15.85 14.90
N ARG A 52 -12.13 15.44 13.64
CA ARG A 52 -12.72 16.11 12.47
C ARG A 52 -13.56 15.11 11.68
N CYS A 53 -14.71 15.56 11.19
CA CYS A 53 -15.59 14.71 10.38
C CYS A 53 -14.99 14.44 8.99
N LEU A 54 -15.42 13.35 8.36
CA LEU A 54 -14.98 12.96 7.01
C LEU A 54 -15.18 14.06 5.97
N GLN A 55 -16.21 14.90 6.10
CA GLN A 55 -16.46 15.97 5.14
C GLN A 55 -15.44 17.12 5.26
N CYS A 56 -15.00 17.44 6.48
CA CYS A 56 -13.94 18.42 6.70
C CYS A 56 -12.58 17.85 6.28
N LEU A 57 -12.29 16.60 6.66
CA LEU A 57 -11.08 15.90 6.19
C LEU A 57 -11.03 15.86 4.66
N LYS A 58 -12.14 15.55 3.98
CA LYS A 58 -12.19 15.56 2.51
C LYS A 58 -11.91 16.93 1.88
N LYS A 59 -12.25 18.03 2.55
CA LYS A 59 -11.98 19.39 2.02
C LYS A 59 -10.49 19.73 2.08
N GLU A 60 -9.84 19.36 3.17
CA GLU A 60 -8.40 19.50 3.37
C GLU A 60 -7.63 18.54 2.45
N LEU A 61 -8.05 17.27 2.38
CA LEU A 61 -7.46 16.27 1.48
C LEU A 61 -7.56 16.63 -0.01
N LYS A 62 -8.47 17.51 -0.43
CA LYS A 62 -8.49 18.01 -1.83
C LYS A 62 -7.24 18.81 -2.20
N GLU A 63 -6.52 19.35 -1.22
CA GLU A 63 -5.24 20.04 -1.45
C GLU A 63 -4.03 19.09 -1.39
N TYR A 64 -4.23 17.86 -0.90
CA TYR A 64 -3.19 16.85 -0.77
C TYR A 64 -3.27 15.83 -1.90
N GLU A 65 -2.48 16.06 -2.93
CA GLU A 65 -2.33 15.09 -4.01
C GLU A 65 -1.38 13.97 -3.54
N PHE A 66 -1.95 12.80 -3.23
CA PHE A 66 -1.20 11.54 -3.22
C PHE A 66 -1.22 11.00 -4.65
N TYR A 67 -0.14 11.22 -5.39
CA TYR A 67 -0.02 10.76 -6.77
C TYR A 67 1.35 10.14 -7.01
N PHE A 68 1.36 9.17 -7.92
CA PHE A 68 2.58 8.64 -8.48
C PHE A 68 3.07 9.61 -9.54
N VAL A 69 4.35 9.97 -9.46
CA VAL A 69 5.05 10.68 -10.52
C VAL A 69 6.02 9.72 -11.16
N ASP A 70 5.87 9.52 -12.47
CA ASP A 70 6.82 8.73 -13.22
C ASP A 70 8.21 9.36 -13.11
N ASN A 71 9.17 8.57 -12.65
CA ASN A 71 10.55 8.98 -12.65
C ASN A 71 11.13 8.72 -14.04
N GLU A 72 11.55 9.79 -14.73
CA GLU A 72 12.19 9.67 -16.06
C GLU A 72 13.51 8.86 -16.00
N SER A 73 14.13 8.76 -14.82
CA SER A 73 15.38 8.03 -14.62
C SER A 73 15.15 6.54 -14.41
N LYS A 74 15.66 5.72 -15.35
CA LYS A 74 15.73 4.27 -15.19
C LYS A 74 16.87 3.88 -14.25
N ARG A 75 16.66 2.86 -13.41
CA ARG A 75 17.66 2.32 -12.48
C ARG A 75 17.72 0.81 -12.57
N THR A 76 18.90 0.25 -12.35
CA THR A 76 19.02 -1.19 -12.08
C THR A 76 18.55 -1.51 -10.67
N LEU A 77 18.19 -2.77 -10.41
CA LEU A 77 17.78 -3.21 -9.08
C LEU A 77 18.86 -2.93 -8.01
N ALA A 78 20.14 -3.09 -8.37
CA ALA A 78 21.26 -2.80 -7.47
C ALA A 78 21.34 -1.30 -7.12
N GLN A 79 21.19 -0.42 -8.11
CA GLN A 79 21.16 1.03 -7.88
C GLN A 79 19.97 1.45 -7.02
N PHE A 80 18.79 0.87 -7.30
CA PHE A 80 17.59 1.10 -6.49
C PHE A 80 17.82 0.65 -5.04
N LYS A 81 18.38 -0.55 -4.83
CA LYS A 81 18.69 -1.06 -3.48
C LYS A 81 19.63 -0.12 -2.73
N THR A 82 20.73 0.32 -3.35
CA THR A 82 21.65 1.27 -2.70
C THR A 82 20.93 2.56 -2.28
N LYS A 83 20.03 3.08 -3.13
CA LYS A 83 19.24 4.27 -2.80
C LYS A 83 18.26 4.00 -1.65
N ALA A 84 17.54 2.87 -1.68
CA ALA A 84 16.61 2.44 -0.63
C ALA A 84 17.29 2.31 0.73
N ASP A 85 18.43 1.61 0.75
CA ASP A 85 19.23 1.37 1.96
C ASP A 85 19.75 2.69 2.54
N ASN A 86 20.28 3.58 1.69
CA ASN A 86 20.75 4.91 2.10
C ASN A 86 19.63 5.80 2.64
N PHE A 87 18.46 5.77 2.02
CA PHE A 87 17.29 6.51 2.51
C PHE A 87 16.90 6.05 3.92
N LYS A 88 16.73 4.74 4.12
CA LYS A 88 16.36 4.19 5.43
C LYS A 88 17.42 4.52 6.49
N LYS A 89 18.71 4.37 6.16
CA LYS A 89 19.81 4.76 7.04
C LYS A 89 19.75 6.24 7.46
N ASN A 90 19.61 7.14 6.48
CA ASN A 90 19.64 8.58 6.71
C ASN A 90 18.41 9.07 7.46
N TYR A 91 17.22 8.57 7.11
CA TYR A 91 15.97 8.93 7.77
C TYR A 91 15.99 8.58 9.26
N PHE A 92 16.40 7.35 9.59
CA PHE A 92 16.43 6.87 10.98
C PHE A 92 17.71 7.22 11.75
N LYS A 93 18.68 7.87 11.10
CA LYS A 93 19.98 8.29 11.65
C LYS A 93 20.77 7.14 12.30
N VAL A 94 20.82 6.00 11.60
CA VAL A 94 21.52 4.78 12.04
C VAL A 94 22.80 4.54 11.23
N ALA A 95 23.68 3.65 11.69
CA ALA A 95 24.91 3.32 10.97
C ALA A 95 24.64 2.30 9.84
N ASN A 96 23.75 1.33 10.11
CA ASN A 96 23.28 0.33 9.15
C ASN A 96 21.74 0.36 9.08
N HIS A 97 21.17 0.28 7.88
CA HIS A 97 19.72 0.30 7.67
C HIS A 97 18.98 -0.89 8.30
N GLU A 98 19.70 -2.00 8.53
CA GLU A 98 19.18 -3.21 9.18
C GLU A 98 18.99 -3.05 10.70
N GLU A 99 19.60 -2.02 11.30
CA GLU A 99 19.45 -1.72 12.74
C GLU A 99 18.07 -1.14 13.08
N VAL A 100 17.30 -0.72 12.07
CA VAL A 100 15.98 -0.11 12.26
C VAL A 100 14.94 -1.19 12.51
N LEU A 101 14.46 -1.25 13.75
CA LEU A 101 13.37 -2.12 14.19
C LEU A 101 12.07 -1.85 13.41
N ILE A 102 11.30 -2.91 13.14
CA ILE A 102 10.06 -2.82 12.37
C ILE A 102 9.01 -1.96 13.05
N GLU A 103 8.93 -2.00 14.39
CA GLU A 103 8.01 -1.20 15.20
C GLU A 103 8.32 0.30 15.07
N LYS A 104 9.61 0.63 14.92
CA LYS A 104 10.05 2.02 14.66
C LYS A 104 9.67 2.46 13.26
N VAL A 105 9.80 1.57 12.26
CA VAL A 105 9.36 1.84 10.89
C VAL A 105 7.85 2.09 10.86
N GLU A 106 7.06 1.23 11.49
CA GLU A 106 5.60 1.35 11.53
C GLU A 106 5.16 2.64 12.23
N THR A 107 5.78 2.96 13.38
CA THR A 107 5.48 4.20 14.12
C THR A 107 5.73 5.44 13.26
N GLU A 108 6.88 5.51 12.59
CA GLU A 108 7.19 6.66 11.72
C GLU A 108 6.31 6.66 10.46
N TYR A 109 5.99 5.50 9.89
CA TYR A 109 5.07 5.42 8.75
C TYR A 109 3.72 6.07 9.07
N TRP A 110 3.09 5.69 10.18
CA TRP A 110 1.79 6.25 10.57
C TRP A 110 1.87 7.72 10.93
N LYS A 111 2.99 8.19 11.51
CA LYS A 111 3.24 9.62 11.71
C LYS A 111 3.28 10.36 10.38
N ASN A 112 4.01 9.84 9.40
CA ASN A 112 4.14 10.45 8.07
C ASN A 112 2.81 10.46 7.31
N VAL A 113 2.00 9.40 7.44
CA VAL A 113 0.65 9.35 6.84
C VAL A 113 -0.31 10.34 7.49
N ALA A 114 -0.14 10.60 8.80
CA ALA A 114 -0.94 11.56 9.56
C ALA A 114 -0.43 13.00 9.48
N ASP A 115 0.81 13.21 9.04
CA ASP A 115 1.44 14.51 8.87
C ASP A 115 1.12 15.07 7.49
N PHE A 116 0.26 16.09 7.47
CA PHE A 116 -0.15 16.78 6.25
C PHE A 116 0.79 17.95 5.90
N GLU A 117 1.76 18.30 6.75
CA GLU A 117 2.71 19.38 6.47
C GLU A 117 4.03 18.83 5.93
N GLY A 118 4.47 17.69 6.45
CA GLY A 118 5.65 16.96 6.01
C GLY A 118 5.49 16.37 4.61
N ARG A 119 6.50 16.58 3.74
CA ARG A 119 6.61 15.87 2.46
C ARG A 119 7.73 14.84 2.54
N ILE A 120 7.37 13.58 2.30
CA ILE A 120 8.33 12.49 2.13
C ILE A 120 8.11 11.90 0.74
N GLU A 121 9.20 11.82 -0.01
CA GLU A 121 9.23 11.22 -1.33
C GLU A 121 10.04 9.94 -1.29
N VAL A 122 9.46 8.86 -1.82
CA VAL A 122 10.06 7.53 -1.88
C VAL A 122 9.86 6.96 -3.28
N GLU A 123 10.81 6.14 -3.73
CA GLU A 123 10.68 5.48 -5.03
C GLU A 123 10.06 4.09 -4.87
N TYR A 124 9.18 3.78 -5.82
CA TYR A 124 8.45 2.52 -5.90
C TYR A 124 8.39 2.09 -7.36
N GLY A 125 8.78 0.85 -7.64
CA GLY A 125 8.63 0.21 -8.93
C GLY A 125 7.41 -0.71 -8.90
N ALA A 126 6.36 -0.30 -9.61
CA ALA A 126 5.12 -1.05 -9.75
C ALA A 126 5.05 -1.76 -11.11
N ASP A 127 4.26 -2.83 -11.17
CA ASP A 127 3.79 -3.47 -12.40
C ASP A 127 4.94 -3.92 -13.34
N LEU A 128 6.07 -4.31 -12.72
CA LEU A 128 7.26 -4.72 -13.46
C LEU A 128 7.04 -6.15 -13.99
N GLU A 129 6.79 -6.27 -15.29
CA GLU A 129 6.60 -7.58 -15.94
C GLU A 129 7.81 -8.51 -15.75
N SER A 130 7.58 -9.62 -15.03
CA SER A 130 8.58 -10.65 -14.76
C SER A 130 9.18 -11.27 -16.04
N LYS A 131 8.41 -11.32 -17.13
CA LYS A 131 8.90 -11.84 -18.42
C LYS A 131 10.04 -10.98 -18.99
N LYS A 132 10.00 -9.66 -18.77
CA LYS A 132 11.00 -8.70 -19.25
C LYS A 132 12.16 -8.55 -18.26
N LEU A 133 11.85 -8.41 -16.98
CA LEU A 133 12.82 -8.01 -15.95
C LEU A 133 13.31 -9.17 -15.07
N GLY A 134 12.64 -10.32 -15.14
CA GLY A 134 12.84 -11.45 -14.24
C GLY A 134 12.02 -11.31 -12.97
N SER A 135 11.62 -12.44 -12.38
CA SER A 135 10.85 -12.52 -11.12
C SER A 135 11.71 -12.91 -9.91
N GLY A 136 13.03 -13.04 -10.06
CA GLY A 136 13.89 -13.61 -9.01
C GLY A 136 13.77 -15.13 -8.84
N PHE A 137 12.77 -15.76 -9.44
CA PHE A 137 12.68 -17.21 -9.57
C PHE A 137 13.45 -17.70 -10.81
N PRO A 138 14.05 -18.90 -10.76
CA PRO A 138 14.60 -19.53 -11.95
C PRO A 138 13.47 -19.84 -12.94
N ARG A 139 13.73 -19.70 -14.23
CA ARG A 139 12.77 -19.95 -15.31
C ARG A 139 13.24 -21.11 -16.16
N SER A 140 12.30 -21.83 -16.76
CA SER A 140 12.58 -23.05 -17.53
C SER A 140 13.58 -22.86 -18.69
N LYS A 141 13.67 -21.63 -19.23
CA LYS A 141 14.55 -21.22 -20.32
C LYS A 141 15.92 -20.68 -19.87
N ASP A 142 16.13 -20.52 -18.57
CA ASP A 142 17.41 -20.03 -18.05
C ASP A 142 18.49 -21.13 -18.18
N GLU A 143 19.74 -20.71 -18.35
CA GLU A 143 20.88 -21.64 -18.30
C GLU A 143 21.23 -21.96 -16.84
N PHE A 144 21.17 -23.24 -16.48
CA PHE A 144 21.52 -23.69 -15.12
C PHE A 144 22.98 -24.15 -15.08
N ARG A 145 23.80 -23.46 -14.28
CA ARG A 145 25.23 -23.75 -14.09
C ARG A 145 25.58 -23.74 -12.60
N GLY A 146 26.66 -24.43 -12.25
CA GLY A 146 27.18 -24.50 -10.87
C GLY A 146 26.65 -25.69 -10.06
N ALA A 147 27.07 -25.78 -8.80
CA ALA A 147 26.75 -26.90 -7.92
C ALA A 147 25.24 -27.03 -7.59
N ASP A 148 24.47 -25.96 -7.78
CA ASP A 148 23.02 -25.91 -7.53
C ASP A 148 22.18 -25.97 -8.82
N ALA A 149 22.79 -26.32 -9.97
CA ALA A 149 22.12 -26.37 -11.27
C ALA A 149 20.90 -27.29 -11.28
N ASP A 150 21.01 -28.50 -10.73
CA ASP A 150 19.90 -29.46 -10.67
C ASP A 150 18.73 -28.94 -9.82
N ARG A 151 19.04 -28.26 -8.71
CA ARG A 151 18.03 -27.66 -7.83
C ARG A 151 17.30 -26.52 -8.54
N LYS A 152 18.04 -25.63 -9.22
CA LYS A 152 17.46 -24.55 -10.03
C LYS A 152 16.61 -25.09 -11.17
N TYR A 153 17.06 -26.16 -11.83
CA TYR A 153 16.32 -26.82 -12.90
C TYR A 153 14.97 -27.36 -12.41
N GLN A 154 14.95 -27.98 -11.23
CA GLN A 154 13.72 -28.47 -10.58
C GLN A 154 12.79 -27.31 -10.20
N TRP A 155 13.32 -26.26 -9.55
CA TRP A 155 12.54 -25.09 -9.15
C TRP A 155 11.95 -24.31 -10.32
N ALA A 156 12.67 -24.23 -11.42
CA ALA A 156 12.18 -23.60 -12.65
C ALA A 156 10.91 -24.26 -13.21
N ARG A 157 10.71 -25.56 -12.91
CA ARG A 157 9.57 -26.37 -13.38
C ARG A 157 8.60 -26.71 -12.27
N HIS A 158 8.86 -26.25 -11.05
CA HIS A 158 8.01 -26.57 -9.92
C HIS A 158 6.66 -25.86 -10.06
N PRO A 159 5.54 -26.52 -9.74
CA PRO A 159 4.21 -25.91 -9.82
C PRO A 159 4.08 -24.65 -8.98
N TRP A 160 4.76 -24.57 -7.83
CA TRP A 160 4.73 -23.39 -6.94
C TRP A 160 5.68 -22.25 -7.36
N ASN A 161 6.35 -22.35 -8.50
CA ASN A 161 7.03 -21.21 -9.07
C ASN A 161 5.96 -20.25 -9.63
N LEU A 162 5.95 -18.98 -9.17
CA LEU A 162 4.90 -18.03 -9.54
C LEU A 162 4.80 -17.78 -11.05
N ASN A 163 5.88 -18.02 -11.82
CA ASN A 163 5.83 -17.92 -13.28
C ASN A 163 5.04 -19.07 -13.94
N ASN A 164 4.83 -20.19 -13.23
CA ASN A 164 4.17 -21.39 -13.75
C ASN A 164 2.70 -21.47 -13.30
N LEU A 165 2.36 -20.93 -12.11
CA LEU A 165 1.03 -21.05 -11.50
C LEU A 165 -0.13 -20.63 -12.43
N PRO A 166 -0.05 -19.49 -13.16
CA PRO A 166 -1.13 -19.10 -14.06
C PRO A 166 -1.37 -20.10 -15.21
N VAL A 167 -0.35 -20.86 -15.61
CA VAL A 167 -0.37 -21.74 -16.80
C VAL A 167 -0.39 -23.24 -16.47
N LEU A 168 -0.56 -23.61 -15.19
CA LEU A 168 -0.80 -25.01 -14.80
C LEU A 168 -2.13 -25.50 -15.35
N GLU A 169 -2.24 -26.79 -15.66
CA GLU A 169 -3.45 -27.39 -16.27
C GLU A 169 -4.74 -27.09 -15.48
N ASP A 170 -4.67 -27.11 -14.15
CA ASP A 170 -5.82 -26.83 -13.27
C ASP A 170 -6.05 -25.33 -12.99
N SER A 171 -5.21 -24.44 -13.53
CA SER A 171 -5.39 -23.00 -13.40
C SER A 171 -6.48 -22.52 -14.35
N ALA A 172 -7.43 -21.74 -13.83
CA ALA A 172 -8.42 -21.06 -14.67
C ALA A 172 -7.77 -20.17 -15.73
N LEU A 173 -6.59 -19.62 -15.44
CA LEU A 173 -5.83 -18.77 -16.35
C LEU A 173 -5.12 -19.57 -17.47
N SER A 174 -5.02 -20.90 -17.38
CA SER A 174 -4.41 -21.73 -18.43
C SER A 174 -5.21 -21.74 -19.74
N HIS A 175 -6.52 -21.45 -19.65
CA HIS A 175 -7.39 -21.29 -20.81
C HIS A 175 -7.29 -19.91 -21.46
N VAL A 176 -6.58 -18.97 -20.83
CA VAL A 176 -6.28 -17.65 -21.39
C VAL A 176 -5.06 -17.80 -22.31
N GLY A 177 -5.31 -17.93 -23.61
CA GLY A 177 -4.26 -18.13 -24.63
C GLY A 177 -3.35 -16.93 -24.90
N THR A 178 -3.35 -15.92 -24.03
CA THR A 178 -2.60 -14.67 -24.18
C THR A 178 -1.84 -14.33 -22.90
N ASP A 179 -0.61 -13.87 -23.05
CA ASP A 179 0.21 -13.36 -21.95
C ASP A 179 -0.33 -11.99 -21.47
N ILE A 180 -1.31 -12.02 -20.57
CA ILE A 180 -1.84 -10.83 -19.93
C ILE A 180 -0.91 -10.41 -18.78
N SER A 181 -0.36 -9.21 -18.86
CA SER A 181 0.46 -8.59 -17.81
C SER A 181 -0.33 -8.47 -16.51
N GLY A 182 0.24 -8.85 -15.38
CA GLY A 182 -0.41 -8.83 -14.07
C GLY A 182 -1.28 -10.06 -13.76
N MET A 183 -1.72 -10.80 -14.78
CA MET A 183 -2.54 -12.00 -14.61
C MET A 183 -1.80 -13.29 -14.97
N VAL A 184 -1.47 -13.46 -16.26
CA VAL A 184 -0.76 -14.65 -16.77
C VAL A 184 0.75 -14.47 -16.61
N VAL A 185 1.22 -13.24 -16.78
CA VAL A 185 2.61 -12.84 -16.51
C VAL A 185 2.66 -12.11 -15.18
N PRO A 186 3.27 -12.69 -14.13
CA PRO A 186 3.35 -12.05 -12.82
C PRO A 186 4.08 -10.72 -12.86
N TRP A 187 3.67 -9.80 -11.99
CA TRP A 187 4.38 -8.57 -11.70
C TRP A 187 5.44 -8.76 -10.61
N VAL A 188 6.42 -7.86 -10.63
CA VAL A 188 7.40 -7.67 -9.57
C VAL A 188 7.23 -6.27 -9.03
N TYR A 189 7.26 -6.17 -7.71
CA TYR A 189 7.18 -4.91 -7.01
C TYR A 189 8.46 -4.68 -6.24
N VAL A 190 8.98 -3.45 -6.29
CA VAL A 190 10.17 -3.04 -5.52
C VAL A 190 9.88 -1.70 -4.84
N GLY A 191 10.11 -1.60 -3.54
CA GLY A 191 9.79 -0.40 -2.78
C GLY A 191 10.92 0.01 -1.84
N MET A 192 11.10 1.31 -1.68
CA MET A 192 11.87 1.87 -0.56
C MET A 192 11.05 1.81 0.73
N CYS A 193 11.71 2.01 1.88
CA CYS A 193 11.01 2.21 3.16
C CYS A 193 9.94 3.31 3.02
N PHE A 194 8.74 3.07 3.55
CA PHE A 194 7.53 3.90 3.43
C PHE A 194 6.82 3.90 2.06
N SER A 195 7.28 3.14 1.08
CA SER A 195 6.51 2.93 -0.16
C SER A 195 5.14 2.33 0.19
N THR A 196 4.09 2.86 -0.42
CA THR A 196 2.71 2.45 -0.14
C THR A 196 2.03 2.04 -1.43
N PHE A 197 1.25 0.97 -1.38
CA PHE A 197 0.35 0.58 -2.45
C PHE A 197 -1.09 0.89 -2.05
N CYS A 198 -1.86 1.48 -2.96
CA CYS A 198 -3.23 1.89 -2.67
C CYS A 198 -4.16 0.68 -2.52
N TRP A 199 -5.23 0.88 -1.76
CA TRP A 199 -6.35 -0.06 -1.72
C TRP A 199 -6.89 -0.26 -3.13
N HIS A 200 -6.96 -1.52 -3.56
CA HIS A 200 -7.49 -1.92 -4.86
C HIS A 200 -8.19 -3.26 -4.74
N VAL A 201 -8.89 -3.64 -5.80
CA VAL A 201 -9.38 -5.00 -6.01
C VAL A 201 -8.58 -5.59 -7.16
N GLU A 202 -8.29 -6.88 -7.07
CA GLU A 202 -7.56 -7.59 -8.12
C GLU A 202 -8.38 -7.68 -9.40
N ASP A 203 -7.67 -7.78 -10.52
CA ASP A 203 -8.29 -7.89 -11.84
C ASP A 203 -9.25 -9.08 -11.90
N HIS A 204 -10.44 -8.82 -12.43
CA HIS A 204 -11.52 -9.80 -12.52
C HIS A 204 -11.89 -10.49 -11.19
N TRP A 205 -11.62 -9.85 -10.05
CA TRP A 205 -11.88 -10.40 -8.71
C TRP A 205 -11.17 -11.74 -8.48
N THR A 206 -10.03 -11.93 -9.15
CA THR A 206 -9.19 -13.11 -8.99
C THR A 206 -8.47 -13.10 -7.63
N TYR A 207 -7.93 -14.24 -7.22
CA TYR A 207 -7.10 -14.31 -6.03
C TYR A 207 -5.69 -13.81 -6.33
N SER A 208 -5.12 -13.05 -5.40
CA SER A 208 -3.73 -12.62 -5.41
C SER A 208 -2.82 -13.66 -4.77
N MET A 209 -1.61 -13.83 -5.29
CA MET A 209 -0.58 -14.66 -4.67
C MET A 209 0.77 -13.95 -4.80
N ASN A 210 1.40 -13.71 -3.66
CA ASN A 210 2.61 -12.91 -3.54
C ASN A 210 3.72 -13.70 -2.86
N TYR A 211 4.97 -13.43 -3.27
CA TYR A 211 6.16 -13.94 -2.60
C TYR A 211 7.08 -12.77 -2.26
N MET A 212 7.45 -12.65 -0.98
CA MET A 212 8.38 -11.63 -0.52
C MET A 212 9.81 -12.15 -0.61
N HIS A 213 10.61 -11.60 -1.52
CA HIS A 213 12.02 -11.99 -1.66
C HIS A 213 12.91 -11.48 -0.53
N GLN A 214 12.69 -10.26 -0.06
CA GLN A 214 13.47 -9.54 0.95
C GLN A 214 12.58 -8.63 1.77
#